data_AF-F4N249-F1
#
_entry.id   AF-F4N249-F1
#
_cell.length_a   1.000
_cell.length_b   1.000
_cell.length_c   1.000
_cell.angle_alpha   90.00
_cell.angle_beta   90.00
_cell.angle_gamma   90.00
#
_symmetry.space_group_name_H-M   'P 1'
#
loop_
_entity.id
_entity.type
_entity.pdbx_description
1 polymer ?
#
loop_
_entity_poly.entity_id
_entity_poly.type
_entity_poly.pdbx_seq_one_letter_code
_entity_poly.pdbx_strand_id
1 'polypeptide(L)' 'MIFNNVNLILEDQVVSGSLEIHQGVIRSYSDRPTQLSAAIDGQNSWLLPG' A
#
# COMPACT_ATOMS: atom_id res chain seq x y z
N MET A 1 -2.46 -9.08 4.13
CA MET A 1 -2.19 -9.00 2.68
C MET A 1 -1.33 -7.78 2.46
N ILE A 2 -0.25 -7.92 1.71
CA ILE A 2 0.68 -6.81 1.45
C ILE A 2 0.60 -6.48 -0.03
N PHE A 3 0.51 -5.21 -0.36
CA PHE A 3 0.56 -4.68 -1.71
C PHE A 3 1.88 -3.93 -1.92
N ASN A 4 2.52 -4.13 -3.05
CA ASN A 4 3.65 -3.33 -3.51
C ASN A 4 3.20 -2.42 -4.64
N ASN A 5 3.96 -1.36 -4.92
CA ASN A 5 3.67 -0.45 -6.03
C ASN A 5 2.23 0.09 -5.98
N VAL A 6 1.79 0.61 -4.84
CA VAL A 6 0.48 1.28 -4.70
C VAL A 6 0.67 2.74 -4.32
N ASN A 7 -0.25 3.58 -4.77
CA ASN A 7 -0.34 4.98 -4.41
C ASN A 7 -1.45 5.15 -3.38
N LEU A 8 -1.08 5.31 -2.11
CA LEU A 8 -2.02 5.60 -1.04
C LEU A 8 -2.22 7.11 -0.95
N ILE A 9 -3.45 7.55 -1.15
CA ILE A 9 -3.83 8.94 -0.93
C ILE A 9 -4.18 9.08 0.56
N LEU A 10 -3.51 9.99 1.25
CA LEU A 10 -3.87 10.46 2.59
C LEU A 10 -4.47 11.86 2.46
N GLU A 11 -5.01 12.37 3.56
CA GLU A 11 -5.64 13.70 3.60
C GLU A 11 -4.66 14.82 3.24
N ASP A 12 -3.39 14.67 3.62
CA ASP A 12 -2.33 15.67 3.50
C ASP A 12 -1.26 15.34 2.44
N GLN A 13 -1.15 14.08 2.00
CA GLN A 13 -0.10 13.64 1.08
C GLN A 13 -0.42 12.34 0.34
N VAL A 14 0.32 12.07 -0.74
CA VAL A 14 0.26 10.78 -1.46
C VAL A 14 1.53 9.99 -1.16
N VAL A 15 1.38 8.77 -0.66
CA VAL A 15 2.49 7.86 -0.37
C VAL A 15 2.51 6.75 -1.41
N SER A 16 3.60 6.65 -2.17
CA SER A 16 3.83 5.58 -3.13
C SER A 16 4.78 4.54 -2.56
N GLY A 17 4.37 3.27 -2.59
CA GLY A 17 5.23 2.19 -2.09
C GLY A 17 4.47 0.92 -1.77
N SER A 18 4.66 0.40 -0.56
CA SER A 18 4.01 -0.82 -0.08
C SER A 18 2.97 -0.55 1.00
N LEU A 19 1.88 -1.34 0.99
CA LEU A 19 0.75 -1.22 1.90
C LEU A 19 0.43 -2.58 2.51
N GLU A 20 0.34 -2.63 3.83
CA GLU A 20 -0.09 -3.81 4.56
C GLU A 20 -1.53 -3.65 5.04
N ILE A 21 -2.39 -4.56 4.59
CA ILE A 21 -3.79 -4.66 4.97
C ILE A 21 -3.99 -5.90 5.83
N HIS A 22 -4.51 -5.72 7.04
CA HIS A 22 -4.91 -6.79 7.94
C HIS A 22 -6.40 -6.68 8.21
N GLN A 23 -7.16 -7.74 7.87
CA GLN A 23 -8.61 -7.81 8.10
C GLN A 23 -9.39 -6.63 7.52
N GLY A 24 -8.97 -6.11 6.37
CA GLY A 24 -9.59 -4.95 5.71
C GLY A 24 -9.15 -3.59 6.25
N VAL A 25 -8.25 -3.54 7.24
CA VAL A 25 -7.71 -2.30 7.80
C VAL A 25 -6.25 -2.13 7.37
N ILE A 26 -5.86 -0.92 6.99
CA ILE A 26 -4.46 -0.56 6.75
C ILE A 26 -3.72 -0.63 8.08
N ARG A 27 -2.79 -1.58 8.21
CA ARG A 27 -1.98 -1.75 9.41
C ARG A 27 -0.69 -0.95 9.33
N SER A 28 -0.09 -0.90 8.14
CA SER A 28 1.16 -0.19 7.89
C SER A 28 1.27 0.19 6.43
N TYR A 29 2.01 1.26 6.15
CA TYR A 29 2.43 1.63 4.81
C TYR A 29 3.92 2.00 4.84
N SER A 30 4.61 1.84 3.72
CA SER A 30 6.01 2.22 3.55
C SER A 30 6.23 2.83 2.18
N ASP A 31 7.14 3.79 2.10
CA ASP A 31 7.63 4.44 0.89
C ASP A 31 8.55 3.55 0.04
N ARG A 32 8.74 2.29 0.46
CA ARG A 32 9.60 1.30 -0.20
C ARG A 32 8.82 0.02 -0.50
N PRO A 33 9.13 -0.65 -1.63
CA PRO A 33 8.57 -1.96 -1.92
C PRO A 33 9.12 -2.99 -0.93
N THR A 34 8.26 -3.89 -0.47
CA THR A 34 8.69 -5.03 0.34
C THR A 34 9.25 -6.15 -0.53
N GLN A 35 10.24 -6.89 -0.02
CA GLN A 35 10.83 -8.05 -0.69
C GLN A 35 10.08 -9.36 -0.38
N LEU A 36 8.93 -9.27 0.30
CA LEU A 36 8.14 -10.44 0.66
C LEU A 36 7.50 -11.06 -0.57
N SER A 37 7.71 -12.36 -0.78
CA SER A 37 7.12 -13.13 -1.88
C SER A 37 5.59 -13.19 -1.83
N ALA A 38 4.99 -12.92 -0.66
CA ALA A 38 3.55 -12.84 -0.46
C ALA A 38 2.96 -11.44 -0.78
N ALA A 39 3.79 -10.48 -1.18
CA ALA A 39 3.33 -9.17 -1.58
C ALA A 39 2.75 -9.21 -3.00
N ILE A 40 1.59 -8.59 -3.15
CA ILE A 40 0.86 -8.50 -4.40
C ILE A 40 1.27 -7.21 -5.09
N ASP A 41 1.62 -7.26 -6.37
CA ASP A 41 1.89 -6.04 -7.12
C ASP A 41 0.58 -5.30 -7.43
N GLY A 42 0.45 -4.10 -6.87
CA GLY A 42 -0.67 -3.20 -7.06
C GLY A 42 -0.61 -2.39 -8.35
N GLN A 43 0.42 -2.55 -9.18
CA GLN A 43 0.54 -1.96 -10.52
C GLN A 43 0.35 -0.44 -10.55
N ASN A 44 0.85 0.26 -9.54
CA ASN A 44 0.66 1.69 -9.29
C ASN A 44 -0.81 2.10 -9.13
N SER A 45 -1.67 1.19 -8.68
CA SER A 45 -3.08 1.49 -8.41
C SER A 45 -3.22 2.53 -7.30
N TRP A 46 -4.28 3.32 -7.42
CA TRP A 46 -4.61 4.39 -6.48
C TRP A 46 -5.58 3.87 -5.44
N LEU A 47 -5.21 4.03 -4.18
CA LEU A 47 -6.01 3.66 -3.03
C LEU A 47 -6.48 4.94 -2.34
N LEU A 48 -7.80 5.15 -2.43
CA LEU A 48 -8.49 6.23 -1.75
C LEU A 48 -8.93 5.73 -0.36
N PRO A 49 -8.71 6.52 0.70
CA PRO A 49 -9.28 6.24 2.00
C PRO A 49 -10.79 6.49 1.89
N GLY A 50 -11.58 5.44 2.11
CA GLY A 50 -13.04 5.47 2.07
C GLY A 50 -13.67 5.67 3.43
#